data_AF-A0A0U5MK02-F1
#
_entry.id   AF-A0A0U5MK02-F1
#
_cell.length_a   1.000
_cell.length_b   1.000
_cell.length_c   1.000
_cell.angle_alpha   90.00
_cell.angle_beta   90.00
_cell.angle_gamma   90.00
#
_symmetry.space_group_name_H-M   'P 1'
#
loop_
_entity.id
_entity.type
_entity.pdbx_description
1 polymer ?
#
loop_
_entity_poly.entity_id
_entity_poly.type
_entity_poly.pdbx_seq_one_letter_code
_entity_poly.pdbx_strand_id
1 'polypeptide(L)' 'MGSMSIGHWLIVLVIVLLLFGANKIPKLMGDMAKGVKAFKHGLKDEEEGAAQAAPQPQPQVTEAQAAKPAAAPESAPKP' A
#
# COMPACT_ATOMS: atom_id res chain seq x y z
N MET A 1 -32.39 8.35 -28.51
CA MET A 1 -31.85 7.06 -29.02
C MET A 1 -31.06 6.40 -27.88
N GLY A 2 -31.77 5.75 -26.96
CA GLY A 2 -31.20 5.10 -25.77
C GLY A 2 -30.60 3.75 -26.13
N SER A 3 -29.53 3.77 -26.92
CA SER A 3 -28.79 2.60 -27.34
C SER A 3 -28.35 1.81 -26.11
N MET A 4 -29.06 0.71 -25.86
CA MET A 4 -28.75 -0.33 -24.88
C MET A 4 -28.91 0.13 -23.41
N SER A 5 -30.19 0.26 -23.03
CA SER A 5 -30.73 0.23 -21.66
C SER A 5 -29.75 -0.39 -20.66
N ILE A 6 -29.48 0.33 -19.57
CA ILE A 6 -28.56 -0.03 -18.46
C ILE A 6 -28.60 -1.53 -18.07
N GLY A 7 -29.76 -2.19 -18.24
CA GLY A 7 -29.92 -3.63 -18.02
C GLY A 7 -29.01 -4.53 -18.86
N HIS A 8 -28.71 -4.18 -20.13
CA HIS A 8 -27.78 -4.95 -20.97
C HIS A 8 -26.37 -4.94 -20.39
N TRP A 9 -25.88 -3.77 -19.98
CA TRP A 9 -24.57 -3.65 -19.33
C TRP A 9 -24.50 -4.42 -18.01
N LEU A 10 -25.58 -4.46 -17.25
CA LEU A 10 -25.67 -5.24 -16.01
C LEU A 10 -25.56 -6.75 -16.27
N ILE A 11 -26.23 -7.25 -17.30
CA ILE A 11 -26.17 -8.67 -17.72
C ILE A 11 -24.76 -9.04 -18.21
N VAL A 12 -24.14 -8.18 -19.03
CA VAL A 12 -22.76 -8.39 -19.48
C VAL A 12 -21.79 -8.43 -18.30
N LEU A 13 -21.94 -7.53 -17.32
CA LEU A 13 -21.12 -7.50 -16.10
C LEU A 13 -21.21 -8.82 -15.32
N VAL A 14 -22.43 -9.36 -15.18
CA VAL A 14 -22.67 -10.66 -14.51
C VAL A 14 -21.99 -11.80 -15.25
N ILE A 15 -22.08 -11.83 -16.59
CA ILE A 15 -21.40 -12.87 -17.40
C ILE A 15 -19.88 -12.76 -17.25
N VAL A 16 -19.32 -11.56 -17.30
CA VAL A 16 -17.88 -11.34 -17.09
C VAL A 16 -17.46 -11.79 -15.69
N LEU A 17 -18.24 -11.48 -14.65
CA LEU A 17 -17.99 -11.96 -13.29
C LEU A 17 -18.05 -13.48 -13.16
N LEU A 18 -18.93 -14.16 -13.91
CA LEU A 18 -19.02 -15.62 -13.94
C LEU A 18 -17.83 -16.26 -14.67
N LEU A 19 -17.38 -15.68 -15.79
CA LEU A 19 -16.24 -16.19 -16.57
C LEU A 19 -14.90 -15.99 -15.85
N PHE A 20 -14.70 -14.81 -15.27
CA PHE A 20 -13.45 -14.46 -14.58
C PHE A 20 -13.47 -14.90 -13.11
N GLY A 21 -14.65 -15.09 -12.52
CA GLY A 21 -14.86 -15.40 -11.12
C GLY A 21 -14.67 -14.19 -10.21
N ALA A 22 -15.44 -14.16 -9.11
CA ALA A 22 -15.39 -13.07 -8.11
C ALA A 22 -14.02 -12.93 -7.42
N ASN A 23 -13.14 -13.93 -7.51
CA ASN A 23 -11.82 -13.91 -6.85
C ASN A 23 -10.71 -13.25 -7.70
N LYS A 24 -10.85 -13.21 -9.03
CA LYS A 24 -9.82 -12.64 -9.92
C LYS A 24 -9.97 -11.13 -10.13
N ILE A 25 -11.20 -10.64 -10.25
CA ILE A 25 -11.49 -9.20 -10.47
C ILE A 25 -10.92 -8.32 -9.34
N PRO A 26 -11.12 -8.62 -8.03
CA PRO A 26 -10.62 -7.77 -6.94
C PRO A 26 -9.10 -7.79 -6.83
N LYS A 27 -8.46 -8.93 -7.14
CA LYS A 27 -6.99 -9.05 -7.13
C LYS A 27 -6.36 -8.18 -8.22
N LEU A 28 -6.85 -8.29 -9.46
CA LEU A 28 -6.39 -7.49 -10.60
C LEU A 28 -6.70 -5.99 -10.42
N MET A 29 -7.92 -5.66 -9.98
CA MET A 29 -8.31 -4.28 -9.68
C MET A 29 -7.52 -3.70 -8.52
N GLY A 30 -7.14 -4.51 -7.52
CA GLY A 30 -6.32 -4.07 -6.39
C GLY A 30 -4.91 -3.64 -6.83
N ASP A 31 -4.26 -4.44 -7.67
CA ASP A 31 -2.91 -4.11 -8.18
C ASP A 31 -2.97 -2.92 -9.16
N MET A 32 -3.98 -2.86 -10.02
CA MET A 32 -4.22 -1.70 -10.89
C MET A 32 -4.53 -0.42 -10.09
N ALA A 33 -5.38 -0.51 -9.07
CA ALA A 33 -5.76 0.62 -8.23
C ALA A 33 -4.56 1.17 -7.44
N LYS A 34 -3.65 0.30 -6.97
CA LYS A 34 -2.40 0.73 -6.34
C LYS A 34 -1.52 1.52 -7.31
N GLY A 35 -1.38 1.06 -8.56
CA GLY A 35 -0.63 1.78 -9.59
C GLY A 35 -1.24 3.15 -9.92
N VAL A 36 -2.56 3.20 -10.14
CA VAL A 36 -3.29 4.45 -10.40
C VAL A 36 -3.24 5.39 -9.20
N LYS A 37 -3.31 4.87 -7.96
CA LYS A 37 -3.23 5.68 -6.74
C LYS A 37 -1.83 6.25 -6.54
N ALA A 38 -0.78 5.46 -6.76
CA ALA A 38 0.60 5.93 -6.70
C ALA A 38 0.88 7.00 -7.77
N PHE A 39 0.36 6.81 -8.98
CA PHE A 39 0.44 7.81 -10.04
C PHE A 39 -0.28 9.11 -9.66
N LYS A 40 -1.53 9.02 -9.17
CA LYS A 40 -2.30 10.18 -8.69
C LYS A 40 -1.59 10.90 -7.54
N HIS A 41 -0.98 10.16 -6.62
CA HIS A 41 -0.25 10.71 -5.48
C HIS A 41 1.04 11.40 -5.94
N GLY A 42 1.79 10.80 -6.87
CA GLY A 42 3.00 11.39 -7.43
C GLY A 42 2.71 12.68 -8.19
N LEU A 43 1.62 12.74 -8.98
CA LEU A 43 1.21 14.00 -9.64
C LEU A 43 0.79 15.07 -8.62
N LYS A 44 0.09 14.67 -7.55
CA LYS A 44 -0.25 15.60 -6.47
C LYS A 44 0.97 16.06 -5.70
N ASP A 45 1.94 15.20 -5.41
CA ASP A 45 3.20 15.58 -4.77
C ASP A 45 4.06 16.50 -5.65
N GLU A 46 3.95 16.43 -6.99
CA GLU A 46 4.58 17.45 -7.86
C GLU A 46 3.81 18.79 -7.87
N GLU A 47 2.49 18.78 -7.71
CA GLU A 47 1.66 19.99 -7.57
C GLU A 47 1.76 20.63 -6.17
N GLU A 48 1.81 19.82 -5.11
CA GLU A 48 1.91 20.21 -3.69
C GLU A 48 3.36 20.21 -3.16
N GLY A 49 4.34 19.80 -3.96
CA GLY A 49 5.76 19.74 -3.64
C GLY A 49 6.44 21.09 -3.37
N ALA A 50 5.70 22.19 -3.52
CA ALA A 50 6.11 23.50 -3.00
C ALA A 50 5.71 23.73 -1.52
N ALA A 51 4.93 22.85 -0.87
CA ALA A 51 4.32 23.15 0.43
C ALA A 51 4.38 22.09 1.53
N GLN A 52 4.58 20.78 1.29
CA GLN A 52 4.43 19.79 2.37
C GLN A 52 5.38 18.59 2.29
N ALA A 53 6.61 18.79 2.76
CA ALA A 53 7.37 17.72 3.41
C ALA A 53 6.73 17.40 4.77
N ALA A 54 5.62 16.67 4.78
CA ALA A 54 5.02 16.16 6.02
C ALA A 54 5.53 14.73 6.29
N PRO A 55 6.09 14.45 7.49
CA PRO A 55 6.58 13.13 7.85
C PRO A 55 5.40 12.15 7.91
N GLN A 56 5.41 11.13 7.05
CA GLN A 56 4.50 10.01 7.23
C GLN A 56 4.85 9.28 8.54
N PRO A 57 3.85 8.91 9.37
CA PRO A 57 4.07 8.09 10.55
C PRO A 57 4.51 6.70 10.10
N GLN A 58 5.83 6.51 9.99
CA GLN A 58 6.42 5.18 9.99
C GLN A 58 6.03 4.54 11.33
N PRO A 59 5.39 3.36 11.36
CA PRO A 59 5.28 2.59 12.58
C PRO A 59 6.71 2.29 13.05
N GLN A 60 7.18 3.10 14.00
CA GLN A 60 8.37 2.81 14.77
C GLN A 60 8.14 1.43 15.36
N VAL A 61 9.00 0.50 14.98
CA VAL A 61 9.23 -0.74 15.71
C VAL A 61 9.80 -0.32 17.07
N THR A 62 8.93 0.14 17.95
CA THR A 62 9.15 0.17 19.38
C THR A 62 9.10 -1.28 19.80
N GLU A 63 10.29 -1.86 19.97
CA GLU A 63 10.67 -2.89 20.96
C GLU A 63 11.97 -3.57 20.49
N ALA A 64 12.98 -2.76 20.16
CA ALA A 64 14.36 -3.15 20.43
C ALA A 64 14.55 -3.12 21.95
N GLN A 65 14.13 -4.23 22.53
CA GLN A 65 14.51 -4.81 23.80
C GLN A 65 15.75 -4.17 24.44
N ALA A 66 15.50 -3.58 25.61
CA ALA A 66 16.39 -3.49 26.75
C ALA A 66 17.79 -2.92 26.48
N ALA A 67 17.91 -1.63 26.77
CA ALA A 67 19.09 -1.14 27.47
C ALA A 67 19.41 -2.07 28.65
N LYS A 68 20.45 -2.89 28.50
CA LYS A 68 21.22 -3.42 29.62
C LYS A 68 22.57 -2.68 29.61
N PRO A 69 22.69 -1.56 30.32
CA PRO A 69 23.98 -0.94 30.58
C PRO A 69 24.70 -1.79 31.63
N ALA A 70 25.82 -2.41 31.28
CA ALA A 70 26.91 -2.71 32.21
C ALA A 70 28.03 -3.43 31.46
N ALA A 71 29.06 -2.65 31.13
CA ALA A 71 30.46 -2.98 31.28
C ALA A 71 30.79 -4.48 31.39
N ALA A 72 31.35 -5.02 30.31
CA ALA A 72 32.37 -6.05 30.43
C ALA A 72 33.69 -5.33 30.78
N PRO A 73 34.17 -5.35 32.03
CA PRO A 73 35.58 -5.17 32.27
C PRO A 73 36.26 -6.47 31.83
N GLU A 74 36.74 -6.43 30.58
CA GLU A 74 38.12 -6.80 30.26
C GLU A 74 38.89 -7.30 31.48
N SER A 75 38.86 -8.62 31.69
CA SER A 75 39.66 -9.33 32.68
C SER A 75 40.55 -10.29 31.92
N ALA A 76 41.68 -9.77 31.47
CA ALA A 76 42.87 -10.50 31.07
C ALA A 76 44.06 -9.71 31.63
N PRO A 77 45.24 -10.30 31.87
CA PRO A 77 45.60 -11.61 32.39
C PRO A 77 46.47 -11.48 33.66
N LYS A 78 46.88 -12.63 34.22
CA LYS A 78 47.80 -12.84 35.35
C LYS A 78 49.18 -12.15 35.19
N PRO A 79 49.83 -11.68 36.26
CA PRO A 79 50.97 -12.41 36.88
C PRO A 79 50.72 -12.89 38.32
#